data_AF-A0A8R1TIP7-F1
#
_entry.id   AF-A0A8R1TIP7-F1
#
_cell.length_a   1.000
_cell.length_b   1.000
_cell.length_c   1.000
_cell.angle_alpha   90.00
_cell.angle_beta   90.00
_cell.angle_gamma   90.00
#
_symmetry.space_group_name_H-M   'P 1'
#
loop_
_entity.id
_entity.type
_entity.pdbx_description
1 polymer ?
#
loop_
_entity_poly.entity_id
_entity_poly.type
_entity_poly.pdbx_seq_one_letter_code
_entity_poly.pdbx_strand_id
1 'polypeptide(L)'
;MRIYDCFQHLPYTFEQVATVFWHRYPNTTAKHVISEDLIEVAVDGDQIKTKKLILKQTGTFLKTLPRWMSRLTNVRVVPTIEESIFDRSKRCLVTYTRNITMLSICKIHERCVYKPGFKNGMPETIVERGGFVSTSFGKLNTIVERVLMSNFKKSMRKTVIAYMEKLTKRFGEPASTNYRINEPYLLRQKIGHCNFSTQD
;
A
#
# COMPACT_ATOMS: atom_id res chain seq x y z
N MET A 1 -10.56 8.01 -14.24
CA MET A 1 -9.23 7.58 -13.77
C MET A 1 -8.64 8.65 -12.87
N ARG A 2 -8.25 8.29 -11.64
CA ARG A 2 -7.51 9.17 -10.73
C ARG A 2 -6.22 8.50 -10.28
N ILE A 3 -5.12 9.23 -10.41
CA ILE A 3 -3.78 8.85 -9.99
C ILE A 3 -3.42 9.64 -8.74
N TYR A 4 -2.66 9.03 -7.83
CA TYR A 4 -2.11 9.67 -6.65
C TYR A 4 -0.73 9.12 -6.35
N ASP A 5 0.18 10.01 -5.97
CA ASP A 5 1.53 9.67 -5.55
C ASP A 5 1.83 10.32 -4.19
N CYS A 6 2.56 9.61 -3.34
CA CYS A 6 3.07 10.15 -2.08
C CYS A 6 4.35 9.46 -1.61
N PHE A 7 5.01 10.12 -0.67
CA PHE A 7 6.17 9.59 0.01
C PHE A 7 5.82 9.36 1.48
N GLN A 8 6.19 8.18 1.98
CA GLN A 8 6.21 7.89 3.41
C GLN A 8 7.64 7.71 3.86
N HIS A 9 7.96 8.29 5.01
CA HIS A 9 9.27 8.13 5.63
C HIS A 9 9.09 7.25 6.86
N LEU A 10 9.83 6.15 6.95
CA LEU A 10 9.87 5.29 8.12
C LEU A 10 11.24 5.42 8.77
N PRO A 11 11.36 5.81 10.04
CA PRO A 11 12.63 6.12 10.71
C PRO A 11 13.40 4.84 11.12
N TYR A 12 13.47 3.86 10.23
CA TYR A 12 14.11 2.57 10.40
C TYR A 12 14.87 2.25 9.11
N THR A 13 15.93 1.45 9.20
CA THR A 13 16.70 1.06 8.02
C THR A 13 15.83 0.27 7.04
N PHE A 14 16.22 0.29 5.76
CA PHE A 14 15.54 -0.50 4.74
C PHE A 14 15.43 -1.98 5.14
N GLU A 15 16.50 -2.55 5.70
CA GLU A 15 16.54 -3.94 6.14
C GLU A 15 15.52 -4.22 7.25
N GLN A 16 15.37 -3.31 8.22
CA GLN A 16 14.36 -3.42 9.28
C GLN A 16 12.94 -3.37 8.72
N VAL A 17 12.67 -2.43 7.80
CA VAL A 17 11.35 -2.30 7.15
C VAL A 17 11.02 -3.50 6.26
N ALA A 18 11.98 -3.97 5.46
CA ALA A 18 11.83 -5.17 4.63
C ALA A 18 11.61 -6.42 5.49
N THR A 19 12.26 -6.51 6.65
CA THR A 19 12.08 -7.64 7.58
C THR A 19 10.65 -7.74 8.13
N VAL A 20 10.01 -6.62 8.44
CA VAL A 20 8.61 -6.63 8.94
C VAL A 20 7.57 -6.71 7.81
N PHE A 21 7.95 -6.39 6.57
CA PHE A 21 7.05 -6.37 5.41
C PHE A 21 6.35 -7.72 5.18
N TRP A 22 7.11 -8.81 5.29
CA TRP A 22 6.61 -10.16 5.01
C TRP A 22 5.55 -10.64 6.01
N HIS A 23 5.54 -10.05 7.21
CA HIS A 23 4.64 -10.39 8.32
C HIS A 23 3.80 -9.19 8.73
N ARG A 24 3.26 -8.40 7.79
CA ARG A 24 2.45 -7.20 8.10
C ARG A 24 1.07 -7.53 8.66
N TYR A 25 0.56 -8.73 8.45
CA TYR A 25 -0.73 -9.17 9.00
C TYR A 25 -0.53 -10.28 10.04
N PRO A 26 -1.41 -10.38 11.06
CA PRO A 26 -2.43 -9.40 11.41
C PRO A 26 -1.80 -8.09 11.95
N ASN A 27 -2.55 -6.99 11.91
CA ASN A 27 -2.19 -5.75 12.58
C ASN A 27 -3.46 -4.99 13.02
N THR A 28 -3.29 -4.03 13.94
CA THR A 28 -4.40 -3.31 14.58
C THR A 28 -5.27 -2.47 13.64
N THR A 29 -4.70 -2.02 12.51
CA THR A 29 -5.37 -1.06 11.62
C THR A 29 -6.03 -1.69 10.39
N ALA A 30 -5.55 -2.88 9.98
CA ALA A 30 -5.97 -3.60 8.80
C ALA A 30 -6.90 -4.78 9.13
N LYS A 31 -7.83 -4.60 10.07
CA LYS A 31 -8.83 -5.62 10.47
C LYS A 31 -9.72 -6.13 9.32
N HIS A 32 -9.71 -5.44 8.19
CA HIS A 32 -10.42 -5.87 6.98
C HIS A 32 -9.66 -6.95 6.21
N VAL A 33 -8.39 -7.21 6.49
CA VAL A 33 -7.64 -8.33 5.91
C VAL A 33 -8.01 -9.58 6.70
N ILE A 34 -8.63 -10.55 6.02
CA ILE A 34 -9.11 -11.81 6.59
C ILE A 34 -7.99 -12.85 6.60
N SER A 35 -7.35 -13.02 5.45
CA SER A 35 -6.27 -13.99 5.24
C SER A 35 -5.34 -13.50 4.13
N GLU A 36 -4.09 -13.94 4.18
CA GLU A 36 -3.16 -13.88 3.05
C GLU A 36 -2.59 -15.28 2.81
N ASP A 37 -2.25 -15.57 1.56
CA ASP A 37 -1.57 -16.81 1.18
C ASP A 37 -0.57 -16.56 0.04
N LEU A 38 0.48 -17.38 -0.04
CA LEU A 38 1.48 -17.31 -1.10
C LEU A 38 1.06 -18.23 -2.25
N ILE A 39 0.88 -17.64 -3.44
CA ILE A 39 0.60 -18.37 -4.67
C ILE A 39 1.91 -18.84 -5.30
N GLU A 40 2.89 -17.95 -5.39
CA GLU A 40 4.18 -18.22 -6.02
C GLU A 40 5.31 -17.55 -5.23
N VAL A 41 6.44 -18.23 -5.12
CA VAL A 41 7.70 -17.69 -4.62
C VAL A 41 8.81 -18.19 -5.54
N ALA A 42 9.62 -17.27 -6.06
CA ALA A 42 10.78 -17.58 -6.87
C ALA A 42 11.98 -16.78 -6.37
N VAL A 43 13.15 -17.42 -6.33
CA VAL A 43 14.43 -16.77 -6.08
C VAL A 43 15.21 -16.80 -7.38
N ASP A 44 15.62 -15.63 -7.84
CA ASP A 44 16.27 -15.41 -9.13
C ASP A 44 17.47 -14.48 -8.91
N GLY A 45 18.65 -15.09 -8.71
CA GLY A 45 19.87 -14.39 -8.31
C GLY A 45 19.68 -13.61 -7.01
N ASP A 46 19.82 -12.28 -7.08
CA ASP A 46 19.65 -11.37 -5.95
C ASP A 46 18.18 -10.97 -5.68
N GLN A 47 17.23 -11.52 -6.45
CA GLN A 47 15.83 -11.17 -6.34
C GLN A 47 14.99 -12.27 -5.70
N ILE A 48 14.10 -11.88 -4.79
CA ILE A 48 12.99 -12.71 -4.32
C ILE A 48 11.71 -12.13 -4.91
N LYS A 49 11.06 -12.90 -5.78
CA LYS A 49 9.79 -12.56 -6.41
C LYS A 49 8.69 -13.35 -5.69
N THR A 50 7.64 -12.68 -5.24
CA THR A 50 6.50 -13.33 -4.59
C THR A 50 5.19 -12.89 -5.18
N LYS A 51 4.21 -13.78 -5.25
CA LYS A 51 2.81 -13.48 -5.58
C LYS A 51 1.93 -13.98 -4.44
N LYS A 52 1.20 -13.07 -3.80
CA LYS A 52 0.29 -13.35 -2.69
C LYS A 52 -1.16 -13.12 -3.08
N LEU A 53 -2.05 -13.96 -2.58
CA LEU A 53 -3.49 -13.70 -2.54
C LEU A 53 -3.84 -13.10 -1.17
N ILE A 54 -4.45 -11.92 -1.16
CA ILE A 54 -4.92 -11.26 0.07
C ILE A 54 -6.44 -11.14 -0.01
N LEU A 55 -7.13 -11.76 0.95
CA LEU A 55 -8.59 -11.71 1.07
C LEU A 55 -8.98 -10.57 2.00
N LYS A 56 -9.72 -9.59 1.46
CA LYS A 56 -10.17 -8.42 2.21
C LYS A 56 -11.68 -8.44 2.39
N GLN A 57 -12.18 -8.35 3.61
CA GLN A 57 -13.58 -8.06 3.87
C GLN A 57 -13.91 -6.68 3.29
N THR A 58 -14.90 -6.60 2.41
CA THR A 58 -15.34 -5.35 1.77
C THR A 58 -15.76 -4.27 2.77
N GLY A 59 -16.04 -4.68 4.01
CA GLY A 59 -16.80 -3.99 5.03
C GLY A 59 -16.33 -2.60 5.48
N THR A 60 -15.34 -1.99 4.84
CA THR A 60 -14.98 -0.59 5.08
C THR A 60 -14.81 0.21 3.79
N PHE A 61 -14.28 -0.36 2.71
CA PHE A 61 -13.92 0.42 1.53
C PHE A 61 -15.12 0.75 0.62
N LEU A 62 -15.98 -0.24 0.35
CA LEU A 62 -17.18 -0.04 -0.48
C LEU A 62 -18.41 0.37 0.35
N LYS A 63 -18.40 0.16 1.68
CA LYS A 63 -19.51 0.60 2.56
C LYS A 63 -19.64 2.12 2.65
N THR A 64 -18.58 2.88 2.36
CA THR A 64 -18.67 4.35 2.28
C THR A 64 -19.32 4.83 0.99
N LEU A 65 -19.57 3.93 0.03
CA LEU A 65 -20.28 4.29 -1.19
C LEU A 65 -21.78 4.42 -0.91
N PRO A 66 -22.47 5.30 -1.63
CA PRO A 66 -23.91 5.43 -1.54
C PRO A 66 -24.64 4.10 -1.77
N ARG A 67 -25.73 3.85 -1.01
CA ARG A 67 -26.49 2.58 -1.04
C ARG A 67 -27.08 2.22 -2.41
N TRP A 68 -27.37 3.21 -3.27
CA TRP A 68 -27.86 2.98 -4.63
C TRP A 68 -26.83 2.25 -5.52
N MET A 69 -25.57 2.18 -5.08
CA MET A 69 -24.48 1.49 -5.76
C MET A 69 -24.40 0.00 -5.38
N SER A 70 -25.56 -0.66 -5.36
CA SER A 70 -25.77 -2.03 -4.84
C SER A 70 -24.76 -3.05 -5.39
N ARG A 71 -24.40 -2.91 -6.66
CA ARG A 71 -23.42 -3.76 -7.35
C ARG A 71 -22.07 -3.82 -6.63
N LEU A 72 -21.59 -2.70 -6.06
CA LEU A 72 -20.36 -2.65 -5.26
C LEU A 72 -20.57 -3.06 -3.82
N THR A 73 -21.69 -2.66 -3.21
CA THR A 73 -21.92 -2.87 -1.78
C THR A 73 -22.23 -4.33 -1.43
N ASN A 74 -22.69 -5.14 -2.39
CA ASN A 74 -23.05 -6.54 -2.19
C ASN A 74 -21.85 -7.49 -2.14
N VAL A 75 -20.67 -7.08 -2.62
CA VAL A 75 -19.47 -7.91 -2.56
C VAL A 75 -19.00 -8.00 -1.13
N ARG A 76 -18.81 -9.21 -0.60
CA ARG A 76 -18.43 -9.42 0.81
C ARG A 76 -16.92 -9.53 1.03
N VAL A 77 -16.23 -10.12 0.05
CA VAL A 77 -14.78 -10.34 0.04
C VAL A 77 -14.22 -9.81 -1.27
N VAL A 78 -13.12 -9.08 -1.20
CA VAL A 78 -12.37 -8.57 -2.34
C VAL A 78 -11.02 -9.29 -2.38
N PRO A 79 -10.88 -10.35 -3.20
CA PRO A 79 -9.59 -10.95 -3.49
C PRO A 79 -8.68 -9.92 -4.17
N THR A 80 -7.47 -9.81 -3.65
CA THR A 80 -6.44 -8.87 -4.09
C THR A 80 -5.15 -9.64 -4.32
N ILE A 81 -4.51 -9.45 -5.47
CA ILE A 81 -3.16 -9.98 -5.72
C ILE A 81 -2.15 -8.94 -5.28
N GLU A 82 -1.14 -9.36 -4.52
CA GLU A 82 0.07 -8.59 -4.23
C GLU A 82 1.27 -9.32 -4.83
N GLU A 83 1.89 -8.72 -5.83
CA GLU A 83 3.19 -9.13 -6.35
C GLU A 83 4.27 -8.30 -5.70
N SER A 84 5.42 -8.90 -5.39
CA SER A 84 6.56 -8.17 -4.90
C SER A 84 7.88 -8.68 -5.44
N ILE A 85 8.84 -7.77 -5.54
CA ILE A 85 10.21 -8.03 -5.95
C ILE A 85 11.11 -7.38 -4.89
N PHE A 86 11.74 -8.20 -4.06
CA PHE A 86 12.82 -7.77 -3.18
C PHE A 86 14.14 -7.98 -3.93
N ASP A 87 14.87 -6.90 -4.20
CA ASP A 87 16.17 -6.93 -4.87
C ASP A 87 17.25 -6.56 -3.86
N ARG A 88 18.06 -7.55 -3.47
CA ARG A 88 19.14 -7.39 -2.49
C ARG A 88 20.23 -6.44 -3.00
N SER A 89 20.62 -6.58 -4.26
CA SER A 89 21.70 -5.80 -4.87
C SER A 89 21.35 -4.30 -4.93
N LYS A 90 20.09 -3.99 -5.24
CA LYS A 90 19.59 -2.61 -5.30
C LYS A 90 19.07 -2.09 -3.97
N ARG A 91 19.03 -2.93 -2.93
CA ARG A 91 18.40 -2.63 -1.62
C ARG A 91 17.03 -2.00 -1.80
N CYS A 92 16.18 -2.66 -2.57
CA CYS A 92 14.86 -2.14 -2.92
C CYS A 92 13.81 -3.24 -2.80
N LEU A 93 12.63 -2.89 -2.32
CA LEU A 93 11.46 -3.74 -2.37
C LEU A 93 10.38 -3.01 -3.17
N VAL A 94 9.93 -3.62 -4.26
CA VAL A 94 8.83 -3.10 -5.07
C VAL A 94 7.63 -4.00 -4.87
N THR A 95 6.46 -3.41 -4.65
CA THR A 95 5.20 -4.15 -4.49
C THR A 95 4.16 -3.59 -5.44
N TYR A 96 3.37 -4.46 -6.05
CA TYR A 96 2.25 -4.12 -6.88
C TYR A 96 1.01 -4.88 -6.43
N THR A 97 -0.05 -4.15 -6.11
CA THR A 97 -1.28 -4.70 -5.53
C THR A 97 -2.47 -4.34 -6.40
N ARG A 98 -3.31 -5.31 -6.75
CA ARG A 98 -4.53 -5.08 -7.55
C ARG A 98 -5.70 -5.94 -7.11
N ASN A 99 -6.92 -5.41 -7.14
CA ASN A 99 -8.10 -6.26 -7.04
C ASN A 99 -8.21 -7.13 -8.30
N ILE A 100 -8.68 -8.37 -8.15
CA ILE A 100 -8.93 -9.29 -9.28
C ILE A 100 -10.42 -9.63 -9.46
N THR A 101 -11.27 -9.08 -8.59
CA THR A 101 -12.73 -9.14 -8.72
C THR A 101 -13.28 -7.77 -9.12
N MET A 102 -14.50 -7.74 -9.69
CA MET A 102 -15.21 -6.52 -10.07
C MET A 102 -14.51 -5.65 -11.12
N LEU A 103 -13.59 -6.21 -11.91
CA LEU A 103 -12.76 -5.46 -12.86
C LEU A 103 -13.55 -4.70 -13.93
N SER A 104 -14.77 -5.15 -14.26
CA SER A 104 -15.68 -4.44 -15.16
C SER A 104 -16.27 -3.17 -14.57
N ILE A 105 -16.28 -3.05 -13.23
CA ILE A 105 -16.90 -1.95 -12.48
C ILE A 105 -15.85 -1.04 -11.84
N CYS A 106 -14.79 -1.63 -11.27
CA CYS A 106 -13.75 -0.89 -10.55
C CYS A 106 -12.40 -1.62 -10.63
N LYS A 107 -11.35 -0.86 -10.95
CA LYS A 107 -9.96 -1.28 -10.88
C LYS A 107 -9.23 -0.38 -9.88
N ILE A 108 -8.57 -0.99 -8.92
CA ILE A 108 -7.80 -0.35 -7.85
C ILE A 108 -6.43 -0.99 -7.84
N HIS A 109 -5.42 -0.18 -8.14
CA HIS A 109 -4.05 -0.62 -8.24
C HIS A 109 -3.18 0.27 -7.35
N GLU A 110 -2.20 -0.32 -6.68
CA GLU A 110 -1.20 0.36 -5.87
C GLU A 110 0.18 -0.18 -6.23
N ARG A 111 1.16 0.70 -6.38
CA ARG A 111 2.57 0.38 -6.49
C ARG A 111 3.32 1.05 -5.35
N CYS A 112 4.12 0.31 -4.61
CA CYS A 112 5.03 0.88 -3.61
C CYS A 112 6.48 0.53 -3.95
N VAL A 113 7.38 1.48 -3.72
CA VAL A 113 8.84 1.29 -3.80
C VAL A 113 9.44 1.66 -2.47
N TYR A 114 9.96 0.68 -1.75
CA TYR A 114 10.69 0.86 -0.50
C TYR A 114 12.17 0.90 -0.82
N LYS A 115 12.86 1.97 -0.41
CA LYS A 115 14.29 2.16 -0.66
C LYS A 115 14.97 2.83 0.53
N PRO A 116 16.28 2.62 0.72
CA PRO A 116 17.05 3.33 1.73
C PRO A 116 17.01 4.84 1.46
N GLY A 117 16.96 5.61 2.54
CA GLY A 117 17.10 7.06 2.53
C GLY A 117 17.86 7.52 3.76
N PHE A 118 18.09 8.83 3.82
CA PHE A 118 18.69 9.49 4.98
C PHE A 118 17.88 10.70 5.36
N LYS A 119 17.60 10.84 6.66
CA LYS A 119 16.98 12.04 7.22
C LYS A 119 17.83 12.53 8.37
N ASN A 120 18.33 13.76 8.24
CA ASN A 120 19.23 14.39 9.22
C ASN A 120 20.44 13.50 9.55
N GLY A 121 21.06 12.88 8.54
CA GLY A 121 22.21 11.98 8.70
C GLY A 121 21.88 10.57 9.20
N MET A 122 20.65 10.31 9.65
CA MET A 122 20.24 9.00 10.14
C MET A 122 19.62 8.16 9.01
N PRO A 123 19.91 6.85 8.94
CA PRO A 123 19.27 5.96 8.00
C PRO A 123 17.75 5.90 8.20
N GLU A 124 17.01 5.93 7.11
CA GLU A 124 15.57 5.73 7.08
C GLU A 124 15.16 4.89 5.86
N THR A 125 13.86 4.57 5.78
CA THR A 125 13.27 3.97 4.59
C THR A 125 12.28 4.93 3.99
N ILE A 126 12.48 5.26 2.72
CA ILE A 126 11.54 6.02 1.92
C ILE A 126 10.64 5.02 1.19
N VAL A 127 9.33 5.22 1.30
CA VAL A 127 8.31 4.46 0.59
C VAL A 127 7.61 5.39 -0.39
N GLU A 128 7.94 5.25 -1.66
CA GLU A 128 7.24 5.93 -2.75
C GLU A 128 5.99 5.12 -3.09
N ARG A 129 4.82 5.72 -2.98
CA ARG A 129 3.55 5.06 -3.26
C ARG A 129 2.83 5.75 -4.39
N GLY A 130 2.51 4.99 -5.42
CA GLY A 130 1.61 5.36 -6.48
C GLY A 130 0.33 4.54 -6.39
N GLY A 131 -0.82 5.13 -6.67
CA GLY A 131 -2.08 4.42 -6.72
C GLY A 131 -3.00 4.98 -7.79
N PHE A 132 -3.74 4.10 -8.45
CA PHE A 132 -4.78 4.53 -9.37
C PHE A 132 -6.11 3.81 -9.13
N VAL A 133 -7.19 4.54 -9.36
CA VAL A 133 -8.55 4.03 -9.35
C VAL A 133 -9.23 4.39 -10.66
N SER A 134 -9.89 3.40 -11.28
CA SER A 134 -10.71 3.56 -12.47
C SER A 134 -12.05 2.87 -12.26
N THR A 135 -13.15 3.52 -12.67
CA THR A 135 -14.51 2.97 -12.52
C THR A 135 -15.35 3.10 -13.79
N SER A 136 -16.43 2.32 -13.87
CA SER A 136 -17.34 2.25 -15.02
C SER A 136 -18.81 2.56 -14.66
N PHE A 137 -19.05 3.69 -13.98
CA PHE A 137 -20.36 4.25 -13.58
C PHE A 137 -20.83 5.43 -14.45
N GLY A 138 -20.27 5.60 -15.65
CA GLY A 138 -20.61 6.71 -16.54
C GLY A 138 -20.41 8.07 -15.86
N LYS A 139 -21.47 8.89 -15.82
CA LYS A 139 -21.43 10.26 -15.25
C LYS A 139 -21.01 10.32 -13.78
N LEU A 140 -21.17 9.22 -13.04
CA LEU A 140 -20.87 9.17 -11.61
C LEU A 140 -19.42 8.76 -11.31
N ASN A 141 -18.64 8.36 -12.33
CA ASN A 141 -17.24 7.94 -12.20
C ASN A 141 -16.41 8.89 -11.34
N THR A 142 -16.48 10.19 -11.66
CA THR A 142 -15.69 11.19 -10.95
C THR A 142 -15.98 11.19 -9.46
N ILE A 143 -17.25 11.04 -9.05
CA ILE A 143 -17.68 11.02 -7.64
C ILE A 143 -17.17 9.75 -6.96
N VAL A 144 -17.41 8.59 -7.57
CA VAL A 144 -17.00 7.28 -7.03
C VAL A 144 -15.49 7.24 -6.85
N GLU A 145 -14.73 7.62 -7.87
CA GLU A 145 -13.27 7.68 -7.82
C GLU A 145 -12.76 8.63 -6.71
N ARG A 146 -13.46 9.74 -6.39
CA ARG A 146 -13.06 10.59 -5.24
C ARG A 146 -13.23 9.86 -3.91
N VAL A 147 -14.36 9.19 -3.73
CA VAL A 147 -14.66 8.47 -2.48
C VAL A 147 -13.64 7.36 -2.26
N LEU A 148 -13.40 6.54 -3.30
CA LEU A 148 -12.42 5.46 -3.25
C LEU A 148 -11.01 5.99 -3.00
N MET A 149 -10.61 7.08 -3.67
CA MET A 149 -9.30 7.70 -3.47
C MET A 149 -9.14 8.30 -2.05
N SER A 150 -10.21 8.86 -1.48
CA SER A 150 -10.20 9.36 -0.09
C SER A 150 -9.95 8.23 0.91
N ASN A 151 -10.61 7.08 0.72
CA ASN A 151 -10.40 5.91 1.54
C ASN A 151 -9.01 5.31 1.36
N PHE A 152 -8.49 5.30 0.14
CA PHE A 152 -7.14 4.85 -0.16
C PHE A 152 -6.10 5.67 0.63
N LYS A 153 -6.24 7.00 0.64
CA LYS A 153 -5.41 7.90 1.47
C LYS A 153 -5.51 7.61 2.97
N LYS A 154 -6.71 7.30 3.48
CA LYS A 154 -6.89 6.89 4.88
C LYS A 154 -6.19 5.56 5.17
N SER A 155 -6.23 4.62 4.23
CA SER A 155 -5.54 3.32 4.33
C SER A 155 -4.03 3.51 4.40
N MET A 156 -3.46 4.44 3.63
CA MET A 156 -2.02 4.74 3.67
C MET A 156 -1.55 5.21 5.06
N ARG A 157 -2.32 6.08 5.73
CA ARG A 157 -2.03 6.53 7.11
C ARG A 157 -2.03 5.35 8.07
N LYS A 158 -3.02 4.46 7.93
CA LYS A 158 -3.12 3.23 8.73
C LYS A 158 -1.93 2.31 8.53
N THR A 159 -1.44 2.19 7.29
CA THR A 159 -0.25 1.38 7.00
C THR A 159 0.99 1.90 7.75
N VAL A 160 1.20 3.22 7.84
CA VAL A 160 2.30 3.77 8.65
C VAL A 160 2.17 3.35 10.11
N ILE A 161 0.99 3.52 10.71
CA ILE A 161 0.75 3.11 12.10
C ILE A 161 1.06 1.62 12.30
N ALA A 162 0.61 0.76 11.39
CA ALA A 162 0.88 -0.68 11.45
C ALA A 162 2.37 -1.03 11.33
N TYR A 163 3.11 -0.33 10.45
CA TYR A 163 4.57 -0.49 10.37
C TYR A 163 5.24 -0.06 11.65
N MET A 164 4.90 1.11 12.18
CA MET A 164 5.50 1.64 13.41
C MET A 164 5.24 0.72 14.60
N GLU A 165 4.04 0.14 14.72
CA GLU A 165 3.73 -0.87 15.74
C GLU A 165 4.67 -2.08 15.64
N LYS A 166 4.83 -2.65 14.44
CA LYS A 166 5.67 -3.85 14.23
C LYS A 166 7.16 -3.56 14.36
N LEU A 167 7.62 -2.43 13.84
CA LEU A 167 9.01 -2.01 13.89
C LEU A 167 9.42 -1.73 15.34
N THR A 168 8.62 -0.97 16.08
CA THR A 168 8.90 -0.65 17.49
C THR A 168 8.88 -1.92 18.34
N LYS A 169 7.92 -2.82 18.11
CA LYS A 169 7.87 -4.12 18.80
C LYS A 169 9.10 -4.99 18.53
N ARG A 170 9.66 -4.96 17.32
CA ARG A 170 10.76 -5.85 16.91
C ARG A 170 12.15 -5.27 17.16
N PHE A 171 12.32 -3.96 17.00
CA PHE A 171 13.63 -3.28 16.99
C PHE A 171 13.75 -2.19 18.05
N GLY A 172 12.71 -1.96 18.86
CA GLY A 172 12.65 -0.85 19.81
C GLY A 172 12.33 0.48 19.13
N GLU A 173 12.27 1.55 19.92
CA GLU A 173 12.08 2.90 19.41
C GLU A 173 13.23 3.30 18.47
N PRO A 174 12.98 4.03 17.37
CA PRO A 174 14.04 4.44 16.48
C PRO A 174 14.94 5.45 17.17
N ALA A 175 16.21 5.48 16.77
CA ALA A 175 17.19 6.43 17.30
C ALA A 175 16.73 7.91 17.18
N SER A 176 15.87 8.24 16.21
CA SER A 176 15.36 9.57 15.93
C SER A 176 14.13 10.00 16.75
N THR A 177 13.74 9.26 17.78
CA THR A 177 12.52 9.54 18.58
C THR A 177 12.46 10.99 19.11
N ASN A 178 13.61 11.63 19.32
CA ASN A 178 13.69 13.03 19.74
C ASN A 178 13.13 14.07 18.74
N TYR A 179 12.87 13.72 17.47
CA TYR A 179 12.44 14.67 16.44
C TYR A 179 10.96 14.55 16.02
N ARG A 180 10.17 13.69 16.69
CA ARG A 180 8.86 13.23 16.20
C ARG A 180 7.67 14.18 16.36
N ILE A 181 7.78 15.29 17.10
CA ILE A 181 6.56 15.94 17.61
C ILE A 181 5.73 16.64 16.51
N ASN A 182 6.30 17.08 15.38
CA ASN A 182 5.55 17.95 14.45
C ASN A 182 5.53 17.57 12.96
N GLU A 183 6.23 16.54 12.49
CA GLU A 183 6.20 16.20 11.07
C GLU A 183 5.29 15.00 10.73
N PRO A 184 4.32 15.15 9.82
CA PRO A 184 3.57 14.02 9.32
C PRO A 184 4.50 13.08 8.54
N TYR A 185 4.47 11.79 8.84
CA TYR A 185 5.15 10.73 8.08
C TYR A 185 4.80 10.70 6.58
N LEU A 186 3.78 11.45 6.16
CA LEU A 186 3.30 11.57 4.80
C LEU A 186 3.61 12.96 4.26
N LEU A 187 4.60 13.05 3.38
CA LEU A 187 4.85 14.27 2.62
C LEU A 187 4.10 14.20 1.29
N ARG A 188 3.34 15.25 0.98
CA ARG A 188 2.63 15.38 -0.29
C ARG A 188 3.48 16.20 -1.24
N GLN A 189 3.90 15.62 -2.36
CA GLN A 189 4.36 16.39 -3.51
C GLN A 189 3.26 16.40 -4.58
N LYS A 190 3.01 17.56 -5.19
CA LYS A 190 2.28 17.62 -6.47
C LYS A 190 3.29 17.21 -7.54
N ILE A 191 3.10 16.07 -8.20
CA ILE A 191 3.90 15.70 -9.37
C ILE A 191 2.98 15.71 -10.60
N GLY A 192 3.50 16.21 -11.72
CA GLY A 192 2.88 16.14 -13.04
C GLY A 192 2.63 14.70 -13.47
N HIS A 193 1.81 14.50 -14.50
CA HIS A 193 1.40 13.18 -15.01
C HIS A 193 2.55 12.15 -15.00
N CYS A 194 2.54 11.24 -14.03
CA CYS A 194 3.47 10.12 -13.99
C CYS A 194 2.89 9.01 -14.87
N ASN A 195 3.65 8.57 -15.86
CA ASN A 195 3.30 7.42 -16.69
C ASN A 195 3.47 6.15 -15.85
N PHE A 196 2.37 5.62 -15.33
CA PHE A 196 2.36 4.27 -14.78
C PHE A 196 2.52 3.29 -15.94
N SER A 197 3.77 2.88 -16.21
CA SER A 197 3.99 1.68 -17.03
C SER A 197 3.43 0.49 -16.26
N THR A 198 2.49 -0.20 -16.89
CA THR A 198 1.93 -1.48 -16.44
C THR A 198 2.68 -2.66 -17.08
N GLN A 199 3.87 -2.42 -17.65
CA GLN A 199 4.60 -3.46 -18.35
C GLN A 199 4.95 -4.60 -17.39
N ASP A 200 4.54 -5.77 -17.86
CA ASP A 200 4.89 -7.13 -17.46
C ASP A 200 6.40 -7.31 -17.17
#